data_AF-A0A797I1V2-F1
#
_entry.id   AF-A0A797I1V2-F1
#
_cell.length_a   1.000
_cell.length_b   1.000
_cell.length_c   1.000
_cell.angle_alpha   90.00
_cell.angle_beta   90.00
_cell.angle_gamma   90.00
#
_symmetry.space_group_name_H-M   'P 1'
#
loop_
_entity.id
_entity.type
_entity.pdbx_description
1 polymer ?
#
loop_
_entity_poly.entity_id
_entity_poly.type
_entity_poly.pdbx_seq_one_letter_code
_entity_poly.pdbx_strand_id
1 'polypeptide(L)' 'MEFLLTALPYWALFSLTWFFVVLYIVREEPQYPVWLYDVIRGINLLIIVITIVVIPLLPVLLR' A
#
# COMPACT_ATOMS: atom_id res chain seq x y z
N MET A 1 -10.01 5.05 -19.04
CA MET A 1 -10.85 4.62 -17.89
C MET A 1 -10.70 3.13 -17.58
N GLU A 2 -10.69 2.24 -18.59
CA GLU A 2 -10.57 0.78 -18.39
C GLU A 2 -9.30 0.34 -17.67
N PHE A 3 -8.13 0.89 -18.03
CA PHE A 3 -6.84 0.56 -17.38
C PHE A 3 -6.86 0.80 -15.86
N LEU A 4 -7.57 1.83 -15.41
CA LEU A 4 -7.67 2.19 -13.99
C LEU A 4 -8.62 1.28 -13.22
N LEU A 5 -9.74 0.88 -13.85
CA LEU A 5 -10.65 -0.12 -13.30
C LEU A 5 -9.98 -1.48 -13.19
N THR A 6 -9.09 -1.82 -14.13
CA THR A 6 -8.28 -3.05 -14.02
C THR A 6 -7.18 -2.94 -12.97
N ALA A 7 -6.62 -1.75 -12.72
CA ALA A 7 -5.54 -1.56 -11.75
C ALA A 7 -6.02 -1.60 -10.28
N LEU A 8 -7.25 -1.18 -10.00
CA LEU A 8 -7.84 -1.15 -8.65
C LEU A 8 -7.85 -2.53 -7.94
N PRO A 9 -8.30 -3.63 -8.59
CA PRO A 9 -8.20 -4.97 -8.02
C PRO A 9 -6.76 -5.39 -7.70
N TYR A 10 -5.79 -5.10 -8.58
CA TYR A 10 -4.39 -5.41 -8.32
C TYR A 10 -3.83 -4.58 -7.16
N TRP A 11 -4.24 -3.32 -7.04
CA TRP A 11 -3.88 -2.46 -5.92
C TRP A 11 -4.43 -2.98 -4.59
N ALA A 12 -5.68 -3.46 -4.58
CA ALA A 12 -6.29 -4.06 -3.41
C ALA A 12 -5.57 -5.36 -3.00
N LEU A 13 -5.26 -6.23 -3.98
CA LEU A 13 -4.47 -7.45 -3.74
C LEU A 13 -3.08 -7.12 -3.19
N PHE A 14 -2.38 -6.16 -3.79
CA PHE A 14 -1.07 -5.71 -3.32
C PHE A 14 -1.15 -5.22 -1.86
N SER A 15 -2.14 -4.39 -1.54
CA SER A 15 -2.32 -3.85 -0.19
C SER A 15 -2.61 -4.96 0.83
N LEU A 16 -3.41 -5.96 0.45
CA LEU A 16 -3.70 -7.12 1.28
C LEU A 16 -2.46 -7.98 1.50
N THR A 17 -1.71 -8.30 0.44
CA THR A 17 -0.46 -9.06 0.53
C THR A 17 0.55 -8.33 1.40
N TRP A 18 0.71 -7.01 1.22
CA TRP A 18 1.60 -6.19 2.02
C TRP A 18 1.23 -6.23 3.51
N PHE A 19 -0.06 -6.14 3.84
CA PHE A 19 -0.53 -6.27 5.22
C PHE A 19 -0.09 -7.59 5.88
N PHE A 20 -0.22 -8.71 5.16
CA PHE A 20 0.25 -10.01 5.66
C PHE A 20 1.78 -10.07 5.82
N VAL A 21 2.53 -9.48 4.88
CA VAL A 21 4.00 -9.39 4.98
C VAL A 21 4.41 -8.61 6.23
N VAL A 22 3.81 -7.44 6.48
CA VAL A 22 4.10 -6.64 7.68
C VAL A 22 3.73 -7.41 8.95
N LEU A 23 2.58 -8.06 8.98
CA LEU A 23 2.18 -8.89 10.12
C LEU A 23 3.16 -10.04 10.39
N TYR A 24 3.65 -10.70 9.33
CA TYR A 24 4.63 -11.76 9.43
C TYR A 24 5.94 -11.24 10.01
N ILE A 25 6.48 -10.14 9.46
CA ILE A 25 7.73 -9.52 9.94
C ILE A 25 7.61 -9.13 11.42
N VAL A 26 6.51 -8.49 11.82
CA VAL A 26 6.30 -8.07 13.21
C VAL A 26 6.19 -9.27 14.17
N ARG A 27 5.67 -10.41 13.71
CA ARG A 27 5.51 -11.61 14.53
C ARG A 27 6.77 -12.46 14.64
N GLU A 28 7.42 -12.73 13.52
CA GLU A 28 8.56 -13.66 13.45
C GLU A 28 9.88 -12.97 13.79
N GLU A 29 10.01 -11.67 13.52
CA GLU A 29 11.25 -10.91 13.75
C GLU A 29 11.02 -9.74 14.72
N PRO A 30 10.77 -9.98 16.02
CA PRO A 30 10.51 -8.90 16.99
C PRO A 30 11.68 -7.91 17.16
N GLN A 31 12.87 -8.24 16.68
CA GLN A 31 14.07 -7.39 16.69
C GLN A 31 14.57 -7.10 15.26
N TYR A 32 13.68 -6.66 14.37
CA TYR A 32 14.11 -6.19 13.06
C TYR A 32 14.92 -4.89 13.14
N PRO A 33 15.89 -4.67 12.24
CA PRO A 33 16.75 -3.49 12.27
C PRO A 33 15.99 -2.20 11.96
N VAL A 34 16.47 -1.07 12.50
CA VAL A 34 15.78 0.25 12.40
C VAL A 34 15.52 0.69 10.96
N TRP A 35 16.44 0.40 10.03
CA TRP A 35 16.21 0.74 8.61
C TRP A 35 14.99 0.01 8.02
N LEU A 36 14.68 -1.20 8.51
CA LEU A 36 13.50 -1.96 8.07
C LEU A 36 12.21 -1.30 8.56
N TYR A 37 12.23 -0.70 9.77
CA TYR A 37 11.13 0.10 10.29
C TYR A 37 10.81 1.27 9.36
N ASP A 38 11.85 2.02 8.95
CA ASP A 38 11.70 3.18 8.07
C ASP A 38 11.16 2.79 6.69
N VAL A 39 11.60 1.65 6.15
CA VAL A 39 11.07 1.09 4.89
C VAL A 39 9.60 0.72 5.02
N ILE A 40 9.23 -0.02 6.07
CA ILE A 40 7.83 -0.41 6.31
C ILE A 40 6.95 0.83 6.47
N ARG A 41 7.42 1.82 7.24
CA ARG A 41 6.71 3.09 7.45
C ARG A 41 6.55 3.87 6.15
N GLY A 42 7.59 3.92 5.31
CA GLY A 42 7.55 4.59 4.01
C GLY A 42 6.54 3.96 3.06
N ILE A 43 6.55 2.62 2.96
CA ILE A 43 5.62 1.89 2.10
C ILE A 43 4.17 2.03 2.62
N ASN A 44 3.96 1.97 3.94
CA ASN A 44 2.63 2.21 4.53
C ASN A 44 2.10 3.62 4.22
N LEU A 45 2.95 4.65 4.34
CA LEU A 45 2.61 6.02 3.96
C LEU A 45 2.21 6.12 2.48
N LEU A 46 2.98 5.49 1.59
CA LEU A 46 2.69 5.46 0.17
C LEU A 46 1.33 4.78 -0.12
N ILE A 47 1.06 3.65 0.52
CA ILE A 47 -0.21 2.94 0.37
C ILE A 47 -1.38 3.83 0.81
N ILE A 48 -1.24 4.52 1.94
CA ILE A 48 -2.26 5.44 2.47
C ILE A 48 -2.49 6.61 1.49
N VAL A 49 -1.42 7.26 1.02
CA VAL A 49 -1.51 8.39 0.09
C VAL A 49 -2.23 7.98 -1.20
N ILE A 50 -1.84 6.85 -1.79
CA ILE A 50 -2.47 6.38 -3.03
C ILE A 50 -3.95 6.02 -2.79
N THR A 51 -4.25 5.36 -1.68
CA THR A 51 -5.62 4.89 -1.39
C THR A 51 -6.57 6.02 -1.01
N ILE A 52 -6.13 7.01 -0.23
CA ILE A 52 -7.00 8.08 0.29
C ILE A 52 -6.98 9.33 -0.60
N VAL A 53 -5.86 9.62 -1.27
CA VAL A 53 -5.72 10.84 -2.08
C VAL A 53 -5.87 10.52 -3.56
N VAL A 54 -5.06 9.61 -4.09
CA VAL A 54 -4.96 9.39 -5.54
C VAL A 54 -6.21 8.71 -6.10
N ILE A 55 -6.67 7.61 -5.48
CA ILE A 55 -7.87 6.88 -5.92
C ILE A 55 -9.14 7.76 -5.90
N PRO A 56 -9.39 8.57 -4.86
CA PRO A 56 -10.54 9.48 -4.86
C PRO A 56 -10.39 10.67 -5.82
N LEU A 57 -9.17 11.18 -6.08
CA LEU A 57 -8.96 12.25 -7.06
C LEU A 57 -9.04 11.79 -8.51
N LEU A 58 -8.77 10.52 -8.79
CA LEU A 58 -8.81 9.95 -10.13
C LEU A 58 -10.08 10.28 -10.92
N PRO A 59 -11.31 10.09 -10.42
CA PRO A 59 -12.52 10.47 -11.14
C PRO A 59 -12.67 11.99 -11.37
N VAL A 60 -12.03 12.83 -10.55
CA VAL A 60 -12.03 14.30 -10.72
C VAL A 60 -11.06 14.72 -11.82
N LEU A 61 -9.89 14.09 -11.89
CA LEU A 61 -8.84 14.39 -12.87
C LEU A 61 -9.10 13.82 -14.27
N LEU A 62 -9.93 12.77 -14.37
CA LEU A 62 -10.28 12.10 -15.63
C LEU A 62 -11.58 12.60 -16.27
N ARG A 63 -12.21 13.62 -15.69
CA ARG A 63 -13.40 14.29 -16.22
C ARG A 63 -13.01 15.49 -17.07
#